data_AF-A3F514-F1
#
_entry.id   AF-A3F514-F1
#
_cell.length_a   1.000
_cell.length_b   1.000
_cell.length_c   1.000
_cell.angle_alpha   90.00
_cell.angle_beta   90.00
_cell.angle_gamma   90.00
#
_symmetry.space_group_name_H-M   'P 1'
#
loop_
_entity.id
_entity.type
_entity.pdbx_description
1 polymer ?
#
loop_
_entity_poly.entity_id
_entity_poly.type
_entity_poly.pdbx_seq_one_letter_code
_entity_poly.pdbx_strand_id
1 'polypeptide(L)'
;DNNWPPSLNHLSNTAIEWDATQLGLRSFPRTCPRVCDAHSMEQRCLDQLARAHSLHPALFDITASSAAESASAASNKQYIVVLYNNEFHNYEDVIRIVRRVDGCTSKQATLFAVIVNRDGRTPLLTNLTLQIAAQKAARVSQSPGSRHLVRPLRAAVMEQGVYAMENFFVSVLRWLERLATRVLPLRPLVCNALIGRFLISTEASRSASPILPPADMMLENSLLWHIFHRLTLSHRGVRKTASRLIASVLLQEPYHRRIFAIEF
;
A
#
# COMPACT_ATOMS: atom_id res chain seq x y z
N ASP A 1 28.36 1.69 19.55
CA ASP A 1 27.73 2.82 20.25
C ASP A 1 26.23 2.62 20.36
N ASN A 2 25.76 2.36 21.59
CA ASN A 2 24.41 1.93 21.96
C ASN A 2 23.40 3.09 22.12
N ASN A 3 23.49 4.14 21.30
CA ASN A 3 22.55 5.25 21.41
C ASN A 3 21.31 4.98 20.56
N TRP A 4 20.41 4.17 21.13
CA TRP A 4 19.07 3.94 20.61
C TRP A 4 18.05 4.74 21.45
N PRO A 5 17.14 5.51 20.83
CA PRO A 5 17.01 5.75 19.40
C PRO A 5 18.08 6.73 18.84
N PRO A 6 18.43 6.66 17.54
CA PRO A 6 19.27 7.67 16.90
C PRO A 6 18.62 9.06 17.02
N SER A 7 19.44 10.12 17.06
CA SER A 7 18.94 11.48 17.21
C SER A 7 17.90 11.80 16.13
N LEU A 8 16.73 12.26 16.56
CA LEU A 8 15.58 12.62 15.72
C LEU A 8 15.80 13.91 14.90
N ASN A 9 17.06 14.33 14.69
CA ASN A 9 17.44 15.52 13.95
C ASN A 9 17.07 15.47 12.45
N HIS A 10 16.65 14.30 11.95
CA HIS A 10 16.11 14.10 10.61
C HIS A 10 14.60 14.40 10.50
N LEU A 11 13.95 14.83 11.59
CA LEU A 11 12.52 15.16 11.62
C LEU A 11 12.29 16.59 12.10
N SER A 12 12.70 17.55 11.26
CA SER A 12 11.97 18.79 10.95
C SER A 12 12.93 19.74 10.21
N ASN A 13 12.54 20.18 9.03
CA ASN A 13 13.19 21.24 8.23
C ASN A 13 14.53 20.97 7.51
N THR A 14 15.04 19.74 7.41
CA THR A 14 16.14 19.49 6.45
C THR A 14 15.62 19.48 5.02
N ALA A 15 16.33 20.16 4.12
CA ALA A 15 15.99 20.14 2.70
C ALA A 15 16.12 18.70 2.17
N ILE A 16 15.16 18.26 1.36
CA ILE A 16 15.09 16.92 0.75
C ILE A 16 16.42 16.53 0.05
N GLU A 17 17.16 17.51 -0.46
CA GLU A 17 18.45 17.32 -1.12
C GLU A 17 19.58 17.00 -0.12
N TRP A 18 19.51 17.54 1.09
CA TRP A 18 20.47 17.26 2.16
C TRP A 18 20.29 15.83 2.67
N ASP A 19 19.06 15.39 2.87
CA ASP A 19 18.77 14.00 3.25
C ASP A 19 19.23 13.01 2.15
N ALA A 20 19.06 13.35 0.87
CA ALA A 20 19.54 12.54 -0.25
C ALA A 20 21.07 12.42 -0.25
N THR A 21 21.78 13.54 -0.04
CA THR A 21 23.25 13.57 -0.04
C THR A 21 23.87 12.85 1.15
N GLN A 22 23.26 12.90 2.34
CA GLN A 22 23.70 12.08 3.49
C GLN A 22 23.63 10.58 3.22
N LEU A 23 22.73 10.17 2.33
CA LEU A 23 22.54 8.78 1.90
C LEU A 23 23.35 8.42 0.64
N GLY A 24 24.24 9.30 0.17
CA GLY A 24 25.03 9.09 -1.05
C GLY A 24 24.22 9.18 -2.35
N LEU A 25 23.01 9.74 -2.30
CA LEU A 25 22.11 9.91 -3.44
C LEU A 25 22.18 11.36 -3.96
N ARG A 26 22.18 11.53 -5.29
CA ARG A 26 22.19 12.87 -5.92
C ARG A 26 20.85 13.61 -5.78
N SER A 27 19.76 12.86 -5.70
CA SER A 27 18.41 13.35 -5.41
C SER A 27 17.54 12.16 -5.00
N PHE A 28 16.43 12.42 -4.31
CA PHE A 28 15.47 11.35 -4.11
C PHE A 28 14.85 10.94 -5.46
N PRO A 29 14.85 9.65 -5.81
CA PRO A 29 14.17 9.16 -7.00
C PRO A 29 12.71 9.61 -6.97
N ARG A 30 12.22 10.21 -8.08
CA ARG A 30 10.80 10.56 -8.21
C ARG A 30 9.96 9.35 -7.81
N THR A 31 9.05 9.55 -6.87
CA THR A 31 8.20 8.47 -6.34
C THR A 31 7.21 7.95 -7.38
N CYS A 32 7.10 8.58 -8.56
CA CYS A 32 6.33 8.13 -9.72
C CYS A 32 7.08 8.32 -11.07
N PRO A 33 7.21 7.26 -11.90
CA PRO A 33 7.54 7.35 -13.33
C PRO A 33 6.31 7.77 -14.16
N ARG A 34 6.58 8.33 -15.35
CA ARG A 34 5.56 8.84 -16.29
C ARG A 34 4.73 7.75 -16.97
N VAL A 35 5.20 6.51 -17.00
CA VAL A 35 4.52 5.36 -17.63
C VAL A 35 4.26 4.30 -16.57
N CYS A 36 3.06 3.74 -16.61
CA CYS A 36 2.49 2.94 -15.53
C CYS A 36 2.25 1.51 -16.00
N ASP A 37 3.24 0.63 -15.82
CA ASP A 37 3.10 -0.81 -16.02
C ASP A 37 3.20 -1.56 -14.67
N ALA A 38 2.73 -2.81 -14.64
CA ALA A 38 2.74 -3.62 -13.42
C ALA A 38 4.16 -3.93 -12.93
N HIS A 39 5.11 -4.07 -13.85
CA HIS A 39 6.52 -4.36 -13.56
C HIS A 39 7.23 -3.17 -12.88
N SER A 40 6.95 -1.94 -13.32
CA SER A 40 7.45 -0.70 -12.73
C SER A 40 6.86 -0.46 -11.33
N MET A 41 5.62 -0.89 -11.10
CA MET A 41 5.01 -0.86 -9.76
C MET A 41 5.71 -1.83 -8.81
N GLU A 42 5.97 -3.07 -9.26
CA GLU A 42 6.68 -4.08 -8.49
C GLU A 42 8.12 -3.63 -8.15
N GLN A 43 8.87 -3.16 -9.14
CA GLN A 43 10.23 -2.65 -8.95
C GLN A 43 10.28 -1.49 -7.95
N ARG A 44 9.28 -0.61 -7.96
CA ARG A 44 9.20 0.49 -6.99
C ARG A 44 8.94 0.00 -5.57
N CYS A 45 8.07 -1.00 -5.39
CA CYS A 45 7.85 -1.59 -4.08
C CYS A 45 9.15 -2.16 -3.50
N LEU A 46 9.99 -2.76 -4.35
CA LEU A 46 11.32 -3.22 -3.97
C LEU A 46 12.26 -2.06 -3.59
N ASP A 47 12.31 -0.99 -4.40
CA ASP A 47 13.15 0.18 -4.11
C ASP A 47 12.73 0.94 -2.83
N GLN A 48 11.43 0.94 -2.51
CA GLN A 48 10.91 1.52 -1.26
C GLN A 48 11.22 0.64 -0.05
N LEU A 49 11.15 -0.68 -0.22
CA LEU A 49 11.53 -1.63 0.83
C LEU A 49 13.03 -1.55 1.14
N ALA A 50 13.88 -1.47 0.12
CA ALA A 50 15.32 -1.27 0.29
C ALA A 50 15.65 0.03 1.05
N ARG A 51 14.93 1.11 0.75
CA ARG A 51 15.03 2.38 1.49
C ARG A 51 14.55 2.28 2.94
N ALA A 52 13.39 1.66 3.15
CA ALA A 52 12.85 1.47 4.49
C ALA A 52 13.83 0.67 5.36
N HIS A 53 14.45 -0.37 4.79
CA HIS A 53 15.55 -1.09 5.44
C HIS A 53 16.73 -0.17 5.76
N SER A 54 17.25 0.60 4.80
CA SER A 54 18.43 1.44 5.06
C SER A 54 18.22 2.43 6.21
N LEU A 55 16.97 2.89 6.40
CA LEU A 55 16.60 3.81 7.47
C LEU A 55 16.35 3.08 8.80
N HIS A 56 15.71 1.92 8.76
CA HIS A 56 15.34 1.16 9.95
C HIS A 56 15.57 -0.34 9.77
N PRO A 57 16.84 -0.80 9.86
CA PRO A 57 17.20 -2.20 9.61
C PRO A 57 16.50 -3.18 10.55
N ALA A 58 16.24 -2.76 11.79
CA ALA A 58 15.57 -3.59 12.80
C ALA A 58 14.04 -3.68 12.62
N LEU A 59 13.44 -2.78 11.84
CA LEU A 59 11.98 -2.75 11.59
C LEU A 59 11.60 -3.35 10.24
N PHE A 60 12.50 -3.21 9.27
CA PHE A 60 12.35 -3.79 7.95
C PHE A 60 13.58 -4.64 7.76
N ASP A 61 13.51 -5.93 8.06
CA ASP A 61 14.62 -6.84 7.81
C ASP A 61 14.95 -6.89 6.32
N ILE A 62 16.23 -6.91 6.02
CA ILE A 62 16.75 -7.03 4.67
C ILE A 62 16.31 -8.45 4.23
N THR A 63 15.50 -8.60 3.19
CA THR A 63 15.30 -9.91 2.55
C THR A 63 16.53 -10.37 1.75
N ALA A 64 17.72 -9.88 2.10
CA ALA A 64 18.88 -9.76 1.22
C ALA A 64 20.19 -9.51 1.97
N SER A 65 20.60 -10.38 2.90
CA SER A 65 22.05 -10.51 3.03
C SER A 65 22.50 -10.98 1.64
N SER A 66 23.09 -10.05 0.87
CA SER A 66 23.45 -10.11 -0.56
C SER A 66 22.33 -9.94 -1.62
N ALA A 67 22.02 -8.69 -2.00
CA ALA A 67 21.50 -8.37 -3.34
C ALA A 67 22.57 -7.79 -4.29
N ALA A 68 23.80 -7.58 -3.80
CA ALA A 68 24.89 -7.01 -4.60
C ALA A 68 25.75 -8.07 -5.31
N GLU A 69 25.60 -9.37 -5.04
CA GLU A 69 26.59 -10.37 -5.48
C GLU A 69 26.06 -11.57 -6.28
N SER A 70 24.79 -11.65 -6.66
CA SER A 70 24.40 -12.86 -7.38
C SER A 70 23.15 -12.77 -8.26
N ALA A 71 23.34 -13.17 -9.51
CA ALA A 71 22.29 -13.69 -10.39
C ALA A 71 21.51 -14.87 -9.77
N SER A 72 21.89 -15.36 -8.57
CA SER A 72 21.14 -16.32 -7.75
C SER A 72 20.18 -15.69 -6.73
N ALA A 73 20.09 -14.36 -6.60
CA ALA A 73 19.10 -13.70 -5.73
C ALA A 73 17.63 -13.89 -6.19
N ALA A 74 17.42 -14.31 -7.44
CA ALA A 74 16.11 -14.80 -7.89
C ALA A 74 15.66 -16.07 -7.14
N SER A 75 16.59 -16.80 -6.49
CA SER A 75 16.36 -18.07 -5.80
C SER A 75 15.82 -17.94 -4.37
N ASN A 76 15.86 -16.76 -3.74
CA ASN A 76 15.49 -16.58 -2.32
C ASN A 76 14.25 -15.70 -2.08
N LYS A 77 13.56 -15.25 -3.13
CA LYS A 77 12.31 -14.52 -2.98
C LYS A 77 11.21 -15.45 -2.46
N GLN A 78 10.57 -15.07 -1.35
CA GLN A 78 9.42 -15.77 -0.81
C GLN A 78 8.14 -15.29 -1.50
N TYR A 79 7.38 -16.25 -2.00
CA TYR A 79 6.11 -16.03 -2.68
C TYR A 79 4.95 -16.53 -1.84
N ILE A 80 3.81 -15.89 -2.04
CA ILE A 80 2.56 -16.23 -1.38
C ILE A 80 1.49 -16.51 -2.43
N VAL A 81 0.49 -17.32 -2.07
CA VAL A 81 -0.71 -17.51 -2.87
C VAL A 81 -1.80 -16.62 -2.30
N VAL A 82 -2.25 -15.64 -3.08
CA VAL A 82 -3.29 -14.69 -2.68
C VAL A 82 -4.61 -15.07 -3.33
N LEU A 83 -5.64 -15.26 -2.52
CA LEU A 83 -7.02 -15.38 -2.97
C LEU A 83 -7.63 -13.98 -3.11
N TYR A 84 -8.31 -13.73 -4.23
CA TYR A 84 -9.00 -12.47 -4.50
C TYR A 84 -10.51 -12.66 -4.41
N ASN A 85 -11.17 -11.67 -3.81
CA ASN A 85 -12.61 -11.61 -3.77
C ASN A 85 -13.17 -11.33 -5.16
N ASN A 86 -14.32 -11.93 -5.44
CA ASN A 86 -15.16 -11.58 -6.58
C ASN A 86 -16.63 -11.70 -6.17
N GLU A 87 -17.52 -11.18 -7.00
CA GLU A 87 -18.96 -11.08 -6.68
C GLU A 87 -19.75 -12.31 -7.10
N PHE A 88 -19.07 -13.33 -7.65
CA PHE A 88 -19.70 -14.51 -8.27
C PHE A 88 -19.79 -15.71 -7.33
N HIS A 89 -19.20 -15.64 -6.14
CA HIS A 89 -19.09 -16.77 -5.23
C HIS A 89 -19.65 -16.45 -3.85
N ASN A 90 -20.40 -17.39 -3.28
CA ASN A 90 -20.83 -17.34 -1.88
C ASN A 90 -19.72 -17.86 -0.95
N TYR A 91 -19.92 -17.67 0.36
CA TYR A 91 -18.97 -18.13 1.37
C TYR A 91 -18.76 -19.64 1.35
N GLU A 92 -19.82 -20.43 1.17
CA GLU A 92 -19.75 -21.89 1.22
C GLU A 92 -18.89 -22.47 0.10
N ASP A 93 -19.00 -21.92 -1.11
CA ASP A 93 -18.21 -22.35 -2.26
C ASP A 93 -16.72 -21.99 -2.07
N VAL A 94 -16.44 -20.79 -1.54
CA VAL A 94 -15.08 -20.37 -1.19
C VAL A 94 -14.50 -21.30 -0.11
N ILE A 95 -15.24 -21.57 0.97
CA ILE A 95 -14.81 -22.45 2.06
C ILE A 95 -14.55 -23.86 1.51
N ARG A 96 -15.46 -24.41 0.71
CA ARG A 96 -15.34 -25.76 0.14
C ARG A 96 -14.09 -25.92 -0.71
N ILE A 97 -13.73 -24.93 -1.52
CA ILE A 97 -12.54 -24.97 -2.38
C ILE A 97 -11.26 -24.73 -1.55
N VAL A 98 -11.27 -23.74 -0.65
CA VAL A 98 -10.11 -23.40 0.18
C VAL A 98 -9.75 -24.54 1.15
N ARG A 99 -10.72 -25.31 1.65
CA ARG A 99 -10.46 -26.52 2.45
C ARG A 99 -9.65 -27.59 1.74
N ARG A 100 -9.61 -27.57 0.40
CA ARG A 100 -8.81 -28.52 -0.40
C ARG A 100 -7.36 -28.05 -0.59
N VAL A 101 -7.03 -26.86 -0.10
CA VAL A 101 -5.66 -26.35 -0.07
C VAL A 101 -4.92 -26.99 1.10
N ASP A 102 -3.67 -27.39 0.86
CA ASP A 102 -2.83 -28.18 1.77
C ASP A 102 -3.01 -27.80 3.25
N GLY A 103 -3.52 -28.73 4.06
CA GLY A 103 -3.60 -28.59 5.52
C GLY A 103 -4.64 -27.58 6.04
N CYS A 104 -5.52 -27.03 5.20
CA CYS A 104 -6.48 -26.01 5.62
C CYS A 104 -7.67 -26.62 6.40
N THR A 105 -7.80 -26.25 7.67
CA THR A 105 -8.94 -26.65 8.52
C THR A 105 -10.22 -25.90 8.12
N SER A 106 -11.39 -26.44 8.51
CA SER A 106 -12.67 -25.74 8.26
C SER A 106 -12.70 -24.35 8.87
N LYS A 107 -12.17 -24.17 10.09
CA LYS A 107 -12.11 -22.88 10.78
C LYS A 107 -11.25 -21.87 10.01
N GLN A 108 -10.09 -22.31 9.51
CA GLN A 108 -9.20 -21.46 8.71
C GLN A 108 -9.85 -21.08 7.37
N ALA A 109 -10.49 -22.02 6.68
CA ALA A 109 -11.19 -21.73 5.43
C ALA A 109 -12.32 -20.71 5.62
N THR A 110 -13.10 -20.82 6.71
CA THR A 110 -14.10 -19.82 7.08
C THR A 110 -13.47 -18.46 7.33
N LEU A 111 -12.35 -18.41 8.09
CA LEU A 111 -11.63 -17.17 8.35
C LEU A 111 -11.15 -16.52 7.04
N PHE A 112 -10.57 -17.29 6.12
CA PHE A 112 -10.15 -16.80 4.81
C PHE A 112 -11.31 -16.23 4.00
N ALA A 113 -12.47 -16.89 4.00
CA ALA A 113 -13.65 -16.40 3.31
C ALA A 113 -14.18 -15.08 3.92
N VAL A 114 -14.13 -14.93 5.25
CA VAL A 114 -14.48 -13.68 5.94
C VAL A 114 -13.51 -12.56 5.59
N ILE A 115 -12.20 -12.82 5.67
CA ILE A 115 -11.17 -11.81 5.38
C ILE A 115 -11.20 -11.39 3.91
N VAL A 116 -11.31 -12.35 2.98
CA VAL A 116 -11.34 -12.05 1.54
C VAL A 116 -12.55 -11.18 1.20
N ASN A 117 -13.72 -11.44 1.78
CA ASN A 117 -14.86 -10.56 1.56
C ASN A 117 -14.63 -9.17 2.20
N ARG A 118 -14.09 -9.10 3.41
CA ARG A 118 -13.85 -7.83 4.11
C ARG A 118 -12.84 -6.92 3.39
N ASP A 119 -11.69 -7.47 3.00
CA ASP A 119 -10.51 -6.73 2.53
C ASP A 119 -10.28 -6.87 1.01
N GLY A 120 -11.03 -7.74 0.35
CA GLY A 120 -10.94 -8.03 -1.08
C GLY A 120 -9.89 -9.05 -1.47
N ARG A 121 -9.01 -9.44 -0.54
CA ARG A 121 -7.97 -10.46 -0.76
C ARG A 121 -7.46 -11.03 0.55
N THR A 122 -6.91 -12.23 0.53
CA THR A 122 -6.28 -12.88 1.70
C THR A 122 -5.12 -13.80 1.25
N PRO A 123 -4.01 -13.88 1.99
CA PRO A 123 -2.97 -14.85 1.71
C PRO A 123 -3.45 -16.21 2.20
N LEU A 124 -3.39 -17.22 1.33
CA LEU A 124 -3.74 -18.61 1.66
C LEU A 124 -2.51 -19.39 2.13
N LEU A 125 -1.38 -19.19 1.45
CA LEU A 125 -0.13 -19.91 1.69
C LEU A 125 1.03 -18.94 1.60
N THR A 126 2.03 -19.11 2.45
CA THR A 126 3.20 -18.25 2.57
C THR A 126 4.51 -19.03 2.48
N ASN A 127 5.64 -18.34 2.35
CA ASN A 127 6.99 -18.92 2.35
C ASN A 127 7.19 -19.99 1.26
N LEU A 128 6.72 -19.73 0.03
CA LEU A 128 6.85 -20.65 -1.11
C LEU A 128 7.88 -20.14 -2.12
N THR A 129 8.46 -21.06 -2.90
CA THR A 129 9.15 -20.69 -4.14
C THR A 129 8.14 -20.32 -5.22
N LEU A 130 8.56 -19.55 -6.24
CA LEU A 130 7.69 -19.10 -7.32
C LEU A 130 6.96 -20.26 -8.02
N GLN A 131 7.69 -21.33 -8.36
CA GLN A 131 7.14 -22.49 -9.05
C GLN A 131 6.06 -23.20 -8.22
N ILE A 132 6.33 -23.41 -6.92
CA ILE A 132 5.38 -24.05 -6.01
C ILE A 132 4.16 -23.16 -5.80
N ALA A 133 4.36 -21.86 -5.60
CA ALA A 133 3.26 -20.90 -5.47
C ALA A 133 2.37 -20.89 -6.71
N ALA A 134 2.95 -20.89 -7.91
CA ALA A 134 2.22 -20.90 -9.18
C ALA A 134 1.39 -22.18 -9.33
N GLN A 135 1.99 -23.33 -9.04
CA GLN A 135 1.27 -24.60 -9.07
C GLN A 135 0.11 -24.61 -8.07
N LYS A 136 0.31 -24.12 -6.84
CA LYS A 136 -0.74 -24.08 -5.82
C LYS A 136 -1.85 -23.07 -6.17
N ALA A 137 -1.52 -21.90 -6.69
CA ALA A 137 -2.50 -20.91 -7.16
C ALA A 137 -3.36 -21.48 -8.31
N ALA A 138 -2.73 -22.22 -9.24
CA ALA A 138 -3.45 -22.92 -10.31
C ALA A 138 -4.38 -24.01 -9.76
N ARG A 139 -3.95 -24.80 -8.78
CA ARG A 139 -4.79 -25.81 -8.12
C ARG A 139 -6.02 -25.21 -7.43
N VAL A 140 -5.90 -24.03 -6.81
CA VAL A 140 -7.06 -23.32 -6.24
C VAL A 140 -8.02 -22.89 -7.34
N SER A 141 -7.50 -22.26 -8.39
CA SER A 141 -8.31 -21.72 -9.48
C SER A 141 -8.96 -22.82 -10.34
N GLN A 142 -8.31 -23.98 -10.47
CA GLN A 142 -8.78 -25.13 -11.27
C GLN A 142 -9.38 -26.25 -10.42
N SER A 143 -9.69 -25.98 -9.15
CA SER A 143 -10.18 -27.01 -8.22
C SER A 143 -11.44 -27.69 -8.79
N PRO A 144 -11.59 -29.03 -8.69
CA PRO A 144 -12.78 -29.73 -9.19
C PRO A 144 -14.10 -29.21 -8.61
N GLY A 145 -14.07 -28.63 -7.40
CA GLY A 145 -15.23 -27.98 -6.77
C GLY A 145 -15.67 -26.69 -7.48
N SER A 146 -14.84 -26.18 -8.40
CA SER A 146 -15.11 -25.00 -9.21
C SER A 146 -15.90 -25.30 -10.49
N ARG A 147 -16.15 -26.57 -10.84
CA ARG A 147 -16.83 -26.94 -12.09
C ARG A 147 -18.29 -26.49 -12.15
N HIS A 148 -18.95 -26.35 -11.00
CA HIS A 148 -20.31 -25.82 -10.90
C HIS A 148 -20.37 -24.30 -10.76
N LEU A 149 -19.21 -23.63 -10.62
CA LEU A 149 -19.15 -22.18 -10.48
C LEU A 149 -19.16 -21.53 -11.86
N VAL A 150 -19.84 -20.39 -11.98
CA VAL A 150 -19.89 -19.59 -13.21
C VAL A 150 -18.50 -19.12 -13.62
N ARG A 151 -17.60 -18.92 -12.65
CA ARG A 151 -16.20 -18.54 -12.86
C ARG A 151 -15.29 -19.28 -11.88
N PRO A 152 -14.02 -19.52 -12.20
CA PRO A 152 -13.08 -20.03 -11.22
C PRO A 152 -12.80 -19.02 -10.10
N LEU A 153 -12.44 -19.52 -8.90
CA LEU A 153 -11.86 -18.68 -7.87
C LEU A 153 -10.56 -18.05 -8.40
N ARG A 154 -10.36 -16.76 -8.14
CA ARG A 154 -9.14 -16.06 -8.56
C ARG A 154 -8.09 -16.20 -7.46
N ALA A 155 -7.11 -17.08 -7.68
CA ALA A 155 -5.90 -17.12 -6.89
C ALA A 155 -4.69 -16.73 -7.76
N ALA A 156 -3.79 -15.91 -7.23
CA ALA A 156 -2.57 -15.53 -7.94
C ALA A 156 -1.36 -15.56 -7.02
N VAL A 157 -0.19 -15.72 -7.62
CA VAL A 157 1.08 -15.62 -6.93
C VAL A 157 1.45 -14.16 -6.74
N MET A 158 2.00 -13.83 -5.58
CA MET A 158 2.53 -12.51 -5.29
C MET A 158 3.80 -12.65 -4.47
N GLU A 159 4.75 -11.72 -4.65
CA GLU A 159 5.91 -11.64 -3.76
C GLU A 159 5.47 -11.20 -2.35
N GLN A 160 5.98 -11.89 -1.33
CA GLN A 160 5.62 -11.65 0.07
C GLN A 160 5.91 -10.22 0.51
N GLY A 161 7.05 -9.66 0.09
CA GLY A 161 7.45 -8.28 0.42
C GLY A 161 6.49 -7.25 -0.14
N VAL A 162 6.04 -7.41 -1.38
CA VAL A 162 5.06 -6.52 -2.01
C VAL A 162 3.72 -6.57 -1.27
N TYR A 163 3.26 -7.78 -0.91
CA TYR A 163 2.01 -7.93 -0.15
C TYR A 163 2.08 -7.30 1.24
N ALA A 164 3.21 -7.47 1.94
CA ALA A 164 3.45 -6.87 3.24
C ALA A 164 3.47 -5.33 3.15
N MET A 165 4.16 -4.78 2.15
CA MET A 165 4.26 -3.34 1.92
C MET A 165 2.89 -2.70 1.64
N GLU A 166 2.08 -3.33 0.78
CA GLU A 166 0.73 -2.84 0.49
C GLU A 166 -0.16 -2.88 1.76
N ASN A 167 -0.06 -3.93 2.57
CA ASN A 167 -0.80 -4.01 3.84
C ASN A 167 -0.31 -3.01 4.88
N PHE A 168 0.98 -2.70 4.89
CA PHE A 168 1.55 -1.64 5.72
C PHE A 168 0.93 -0.29 5.35
N PHE A 169 0.90 0.09 4.07
CA PHE A 169 0.28 1.34 3.64
C PHE A 169 -1.21 1.41 3.94
N VAL A 170 -1.96 0.30 3.78
CA VAL A 170 -3.35 0.25 4.23
C VAL A 170 -3.48 0.49 5.73
N SER A 171 -2.55 -0.04 6.53
CA SER A 171 -2.53 0.17 7.98
C SER A 171 -2.19 1.62 8.34
N VAL A 172 -1.29 2.27 7.59
CA VAL A 172 -1.01 3.70 7.70
C VAL A 172 -2.26 4.53 7.38
N LEU A 173 -2.98 4.24 6.30
CA LEU A 173 -4.22 4.95 5.96
C LEU A 173 -5.28 4.80 7.07
N ARG A 174 -5.45 3.59 7.63
CA ARG A 174 -6.36 3.35 8.77
C ARG A 174 -5.91 4.09 10.03
N TRP A 175 -4.61 4.15 10.28
CA TRP A 175 -4.05 4.89 11.40
C TRP A 175 -4.28 6.39 11.23
N LEU A 176 -4.03 6.93 10.04
CA LEU A 176 -4.24 8.34 9.70
C LEU A 176 -5.72 8.73 9.84
N GLU A 177 -6.64 7.88 9.36
CA GLU A 177 -8.09 8.03 9.57
C GLU A 177 -8.39 8.17 11.07
N ARG A 178 -7.96 7.19 11.88
CA ARG A 178 -8.22 7.20 13.32
C ARG A 178 -7.61 8.41 14.01
N LEU A 179 -6.38 8.79 13.65
CA LEU A 179 -5.69 9.95 14.22
C LEU A 179 -6.49 11.23 13.96
N ALA A 180 -6.88 11.49 12.72
CA ALA A 180 -7.59 12.71 12.34
C ALA A 180 -9.06 12.73 12.81
N THR A 181 -9.68 11.56 13.04
CA THR A 181 -11.01 11.48 13.66
C THR A 181 -10.94 11.68 15.18
N ARG A 182 -9.89 11.19 15.85
CA ARG A 182 -9.74 11.28 17.32
C ARG A 182 -9.14 12.61 17.78
N VAL A 183 -8.21 13.17 17.02
CA VAL A 183 -7.51 14.42 17.34
C VAL A 183 -7.97 15.49 16.36
N LEU A 184 -9.11 16.11 16.65
CA LEU A 184 -9.76 17.10 15.77
C LEU A 184 -8.82 18.24 15.33
N PRO A 185 -7.97 18.83 16.20
CA PRO A 185 -7.07 19.90 15.78
C PRO A 185 -6.04 19.50 14.72
N LEU A 186 -5.71 18.22 14.59
CA LEU A 186 -4.79 17.72 13.56
C LEU A 186 -5.48 17.51 12.21
N ARG A 187 -6.82 17.47 12.17
CA ARG A 187 -7.57 17.18 10.95
C ARG A 187 -7.27 18.17 9.83
N PRO A 188 -7.27 19.51 10.02
CA PRO A 188 -6.93 20.43 8.94
C PRO A 188 -5.51 20.21 8.40
N LEU A 189 -4.55 19.86 9.26
CA LEU A 189 -3.17 19.54 8.86
C LEU A 189 -3.12 18.28 8.00
N VAL A 190 -3.84 17.23 8.40
CA VAL A 190 -3.96 15.99 7.63
C VAL A 190 -4.67 16.23 6.29
N CYS A 191 -5.75 17.01 6.29
CA CYS A 191 -6.46 17.38 5.06
C CYS A 191 -5.53 18.13 4.10
N ASN A 192 -4.78 19.10 4.62
CA ASN A 192 -3.76 19.84 3.88
C ASN A 192 -2.66 18.92 3.32
N ALA A 193 -2.15 17.98 4.12
CA ALA A 193 -1.21 16.97 3.68
C ALA A 193 -1.75 16.11 2.52
N LEU A 194 -3.02 15.69 2.62
CA LEU A 194 -3.68 14.85 1.61
C LEU A 194 -3.73 15.54 0.24
N ILE A 195 -4.03 16.83 0.22
CA ILE A 195 -4.11 17.63 -1.02
C ILE A 195 -2.75 18.23 -1.44
N GLY A 196 -1.68 17.96 -0.69
CA GLY A 196 -0.33 18.47 -0.97
C GLY A 196 -0.05 19.90 -0.48
N ARG A 197 -0.94 20.51 0.31
CA ARG A 197 -0.78 21.86 0.86
C ARG A 197 -0.02 21.86 2.19
N PHE A 198 1.24 21.44 2.21
CA PHE A 198 2.10 21.70 3.38
C PHE A 198 2.62 23.14 3.35
N LEU A 199 2.57 23.81 4.50
CA LEU A 199 3.15 25.13 4.69
C LEU A 199 4.68 24.98 4.59
N ILE A 200 5.25 25.12 3.39
CA ILE A 200 6.69 25.26 3.23
C ILE A 200 7.01 26.67 3.68
N SER A 201 7.37 26.83 4.96
CA SER A 201 7.92 28.07 5.48
C SER A 201 9.36 28.21 5.02
N THR A 202 9.57 28.37 3.72
CA THR A 202 10.81 28.95 3.20
C THR A 202 10.57 30.44 3.00
N GLU A 203 11.45 31.25 3.59
CA GLU A 203 11.40 32.70 3.58
C GLU A 203 11.36 33.32 2.16
N ALA A 204 11.55 32.51 1.12
CA ALA A 204 11.46 32.86 -0.30
C ALA A 204 10.02 32.99 -0.86
N SER A 205 8.98 32.59 -0.11
CA SER A 205 7.60 32.50 -0.64
C SER A 205 6.67 33.63 -0.19
N ARG A 206 7.18 34.86 0.02
CA ARG A 206 6.33 36.05 0.29
C ARG A 206 5.41 36.45 -0.87
N SER A 207 5.53 35.81 -2.04
CA SER A 207 4.68 36.05 -3.22
C SER A 207 3.86 34.83 -3.68
N ALA A 208 4.04 33.65 -3.09
CA ALA A 208 3.21 32.49 -3.40
C ALA A 208 2.02 32.52 -2.45
N SER A 209 0.83 32.85 -2.96
CA SER A 209 -0.40 32.72 -2.19
C SER A 209 -0.43 31.31 -1.56
N PRO A 210 -0.48 31.16 -0.21
CA PRO A 210 -0.42 29.88 0.49
C PRO A 210 -1.69 29.03 0.29
N ILE A 211 -2.50 29.41 -0.69
CA ILE A 211 -3.82 28.91 -1.03
C ILE A 211 -3.75 28.72 -2.53
N LEU A 212 -3.83 27.47 -2.99
CA LEU A 212 -4.05 27.20 -4.42
C LEU A 212 -5.34 27.93 -4.84
N PRO A 213 -5.37 28.54 -6.03
CA PRO A 213 -6.58 29.17 -6.53
C PRO A 213 -7.74 28.16 -6.48
N PRO A 214 -9.00 28.61 -6.33
CA PRO A 214 -10.16 27.72 -6.20
C PRO A 214 -10.32 26.64 -7.28
N ALA A 215 -9.65 26.80 -8.43
CA ALA A 215 -9.62 25.88 -9.56
C ALA A 215 -8.64 24.69 -9.41
N ASP A 216 -7.77 24.69 -8.38
CA ASP A 216 -6.81 23.61 -8.13
C ASP A 216 -7.04 23.01 -6.72
N MET A 217 -7.94 22.02 -6.63
CA MET A 217 -8.26 21.34 -5.36
C MET A 217 -7.02 20.72 -4.71
N MET A 218 -6.13 20.11 -5.49
CA MET A 218 -4.96 19.38 -4.99
C MET A 218 -3.74 19.58 -5.88
N LEU A 219 -2.54 19.49 -5.30
CA LEU A 219 -1.31 19.46 -6.08
C LEU A 219 -1.19 18.15 -6.86
N GLU A 220 -0.58 18.22 -8.04
CA GLU A 220 -0.12 17.06 -8.80
C GLU A 220 0.83 16.23 -7.92
N ASN A 221 0.69 14.90 -7.95
CA ASN A 221 1.44 13.96 -7.10
C ASN A 221 1.18 14.07 -5.58
N SER A 222 0.12 14.75 -5.17
CA SER A 222 -0.37 14.65 -3.79
C SER A 222 -0.92 13.24 -3.48
N LEU A 223 -1.06 12.92 -2.19
CA LEU A 223 -1.61 11.63 -1.78
C LEU A 223 -3.04 11.43 -2.31
N LEU A 224 -3.87 12.48 -2.28
CA LEU A 224 -5.22 12.45 -2.83
C LEU A 224 -5.22 12.23 -4.35
N TRP A 225 -4.29 12.88 -5.07
CA TRP A 225 -4.13 12.69 -6.52
C TRP A 225 -3.81 11.24 -6.86
N HIS A 226 -2.86 10.64 -6.15
CA HIS A 226 -2.52 9.23 -6.34
C HIS A 226 -3.67 8.29 -5.98
N ILE A 227 -4.43 8.59 -4.91
CA ILE A 227 -5.61 7.80 -4.55
C ILE A 227 -6.62 7.79 -5.69
N PHE A 228 -6.95 8.94 -6.28
CA PHE A 228 -7.93 9.00 -7.38
C PHE A 228 -7.39 8.38 -8.66
N HIS A 229 -6.16 8.72 -9.04
CA HIS A 229 -5.56 8.24 -10.28
C HIS A 229 -5.26 6.73 -10.28
N ARG A 230 -5.21 6.09 -9.10
CA ARG A 230 -5.01 4.64 -8.94
C ARG A 230 -6.21 3.94 -8.32
N LEU A 231 -7.34 4.61 -8.12
CA LEU A 231 -8.47 4.07 -7.38
C LEU A 231 -8.93 2.74 -7.99
N THR A 232 -9.16 2.70 -9.30
CA THR A 232 -9.65 1.51 -10.03
C THR A 232 -8.63 0.37 -10.09
N LEU A 233 -7.33 0.69 -10.06
CA LEU A 233 -6.24 -0.27 -10.09
C LEU A 233 -5.93 -0.88 -8.72
N SER A 234 -6.28 -0.18 -7.64
CA SER A 234 -6.08 -0.65 -6.27
C SER A 234 -7.11 -1.70 -5.86
N HIS A 235 -6.75 -2.65 -5.00
CA HIS A 235 -7.67 -3.70 -4.53
C HIS A 235 -8.75 -3.14 -3.58
N ARG A 236 -9.86 -3.89 -3.41
CA ARG A 236 -11.06 -3.46 -2.65
C ARG A 236 -10.72 -2.86 -1.28
N GLY A 237 -9.82 -3.49 -0.53
CA GLY A 237 -9.39 -3.04 0.80
C GLY A 237 -8.74 -1.66 0.81
N VAL A 238 -7.88 -1.36 -0.18
CA VAL A 238 -7.28 -0.02 -0.34
C VAL A 238 -8.38 0.98 -0.68
N ARG A 239 -9.20 0.71 -1.70
CA ARG A 239 -10.31 1.59 -2.10
C ARG A 239 -11.21 1.93 -0.92
N LYS A 240 -11.67 0.90 -0.18
CA LYS A 240 -12.53 1.06 0.99
C LYS A 240 -11.87 1.94 2.05
N THR A 241 -10.59 1.72 2.33
CA THR A 241 -9.86 2.48 3.35
C THR A 241 -9.61 3.93 2.91
N ALA A 242 -9.23 4.14 1.65
CA ALA A 242 -9.02 5.48 1.09
C ALA A 242 -10.33 6.29 1.01
N SER A 243 -11.43 5.67 0.55
CA SER A 243 -12.75 6.32 0.54
C SER A 243 -13.22 6.67 1.95
N ARG A 244 -12.96 5.81 2.95
CA ARG A 244 -13.24 6.13 4.35
C ARG A 244 -12.43 7.33 4.81
N LEU A 245 -11.13 7.37 4.54
CA LEU A 245 -10.27 8.51 4.89
C LEU A 245 -10.80 9.81 4.29
N ILE A 246 -11.21 9.80 3.01
CA ILE A 246 -11.80 10.98 2.36
C ILE A 246 -13.11 11.38 3.08
N ALA A 247 -14.02 10.44 3.30
CA ALA A 247 -15.33 10.73 3.86
C ALA A 247 -15.31 11.15 5.35
N SER A 248 -14.44 10.54 6.16
CA SER A 248 -14.37 10.77 7.61
C SER A 248 -13.37 11.84 8.03
N VAL A 249 -12.47 12.25 7.13
CA VAL A 249 -11.45 13.26 7.41
C VAL A 249 -11.63 14.47 6.49
N LEU A 250 -11.40 14.29 5.18
CA LEU A 250 -11.40 15.41 4.22
C LEU A 250 -12.77 16.10 4.14
N LEU A 251 -13.85 15.33 3.99
CA LEU A 251 -15.20 15.87 3.83
C LEU A 251 -15.84 16.32 5.15
N GLN A 252 -15.27 15.93 6.29
CA GLN A 252 -15.74 16.43 7.58
C GLN A 252 -15.27 17.85 7.85
N GLU A 253 -14.17 18.28 7.24
CA GLU A 253 -13.62 19.62 7.40
C GLU A 253 -14.37 20.61 6.49
N PRO A 254 -15.06 21.65 7.02
CA PRO A 254 -15.91 22.52 6.20
C PRO A 254 -15.19 23.22 5.05
N TYR A 255 -13.95 23.66 5.28
CA TYR A 255 -13.13 24.30 4.26
C TYR A 255 -12.79 23.33 3.12
N HIS A 256 -12.23 22.16 3.46
CA HIS A 256 -11.83 21.15 2.46
C HIS A 256 -13.03 20.53 1.74
N ARG A 257 -14.18 20.36 2.42
CA ARG A 257 -15.43 19.91 1.78
C ARG A 257 -15.91 20.89 0.71
N ARG A 258 -15.82 22.20 0.96
CA ARG A 258 -16.20 23.22 -0.04
C ARG A 258 -15.27 23.18 -1.25
N ILE A 259 -13.96 23.07 -1.03
CA ILE A 259 -12.99 22.90 -2.12
C ILE A 259 -13.29 21.64 -2.92
N PHE A 260 -13.59 20.54 -2.23
CA PHE A 260 -13.90 19.27 -2.88
C PHE A 260 -15.13 19.37 -3.79
N ALA A 261 -16.19 20.04 -3.35
CA ALA A 261 -17.44 20.18 -4.08
C ALA A 261 -17.40 21.18 -5.25
N ILE A 262 -16.36 22.01 -5.35
CA ILE A 262 -16.19 22.93 -6.49
C ILE A 262 -15.65 22.17 -7.71
N GLU A 263 -14.81 21.16 -7.48
CA GLU A 263 -14.11 20.39 -8.52
C GLU A 263 -14.80 19.06 -8.91
N PHE A 264 -15.76 18.58 -8.12
CA PHE A 264 -16.47 17.30 -8.31
C PHE A 264 -17.97 17.46 -8.13
#